data_AF-A0A2R5FIU4-F1
#
_entry.id   AF-A0A2R5FIU4-F1
#
_cell.length_a   1.000
_cell.length_b   1.000
_cell.length_c   1.000
_cell.angle_alpha   90.00
_cell.angle_beta   90.00
_cell.angle_gamma   90.00
#
_symmetry.space_group_name_H-M   'P 1'
#
loop_
_entity.id
_entity.type
_entity.pdbx_description
1 polymer ?
#
loop_
_entity_poly.entity_id
_entity_poly.type
_entity_poly.pdbx_seq_one_letter_code
_entity_poly.pdbx_strand_id
1 'polypeptide(L)'
;MKRSQFLLALASFSIVGGSFFLRRNFSSIRQPKVITDTSRYKEIRNQLWSDNDQIKHFPNEIPTDAKDVHIAYSPESQGSSFFQIRLKQQPEKIEKLLSQYRSSAKHKYRGGNTNDHINQPNGVPTTFFYTSDSHTESFPPSYEILVLNTEDKGRPGFKWNHGNSYGVAINTFASEIVYWSEKW
;
A
#
# COMPACT_ATOMS: atom_id res chain seq x y z
N MET A 1 16.07 32.07 -69.38
CA MET A 1 14.73 32.23 -70.00
C MET A 1 13.78 32.81 -68.94
N LYS A 2 13.22 33.99 -69.22
CA LYS A 2 12.06 34.73 -68.65
C LYS A 2 11.71 34.69 -67.13
N ARG A 3 11.55 35.91 -66.62
CA ARG A 3 10.89 36.37 -65.37
C ARG A 3 9.38 36.06 -65.38
N SER A 4 8.74 35.90 -64.22
CA SER A 4 7.67 36.80 -63.73
C SER A 4 7.10 36.36 -62.37
N GLN A 5 6.85 37.36 -61.53
CA GLN A 5 6.09 37.33 -60.27
C GLN A 5 4.59 37.09 -60.52
N PHE A 6 3.83 36.64 -59.51
CA PHE A 6 2.60 37.29 -59.04
C PHE A 6 2.10 36.67 -57.71
N LEU A 7 1.77 37.54 -56.75
CA LEU A 7 1.08 37.28 -55.48
C LEU A 7 -0.41 37.03 -55.71
N LEU A 8 -1.05 36.20 -54.88
CA LEU A 8 -2.37 36.51 -54.29
C LEU A 8 -2.75 35.49 -53.20
N ALA A 9 -2.96 35.99 -52.00
CA ALA A 9 -3.60 35.30 -50.89
C ALA A 9 -5.10 35.17 -51.13
N LEU A 10 -5.74 34.13 -50.58
CA LEU A 10 -7.13 34.17 -50.08
C LEU A 10 -7.40 32.98 -49.15
N ALA A 11 -8.00 33.30 -48.01
CA ALA A 11 -8.34 32.44 -46.90
C ALA A 11 -9.55 31.51 -47.21
N SER A 12 -9.68 30.38 -46.50
CA SER A 12 -10.79 30.12 -45.56
C SER A 12 -10.90 28.65 -45.10
N PHE A 13 -11.14 28.55 -43.78
CA PHE A 13 -11.72 27.51 -42.92
C PHE A 13 -12.13 26.13 -43.46
N SER A 14 -11.76 25.10 -42.69
CA SER A 14 -12.70 24.12 -42.11
C SER A 14 -12.04 23.38 -40.94
N ILE A 15 -12.37 23.77 -39.71
CA ILE A 15 -12.16 22.94 -38.52
C ILE A 15 -13.26 21.87 -38.57
N VAL A 16 -12.92 20.65 -38.97
CA VAL A 16 -13.78 19.50 -38.72
C VAL A 16 -13.47 19.00 -37.33
N GLY A 17 -14.31 19.42 -36.38
CA GLY A 17 -14.39 18.85 -35.05
C GLY A 17 -14.75 17.38 -35.15
N GLY A 18 -13.74 16.52 -35.05
CA GLY A 18 -13.91 15.11 -34.72
C GLY A 18 -13.40 14.89 -33.31
N SER A 19 -14.26 15.09 -32.31
CA SER A 19 -13.99 14.62 -30.95
C SER A 19 -13.91 13.10 -30.99
N PHE A 20 -12.70 12.56 -31.12
CA PHE A 20 -12.48 11.13 -30.99
C PHE A 20 -12.68 10.76 -29.52
N PHE A 21 -13.90 10.38 -29.16
CA PHE A 21 -14.17 9.74 -27.87
C PHE A 21 -13.45 8.40 -27.88
N LEU A 22 -12.26 8.36 -27.28
CA LEU A 22 -11.59 7.11 -26.92
C LEU A 22 -12.46 6.39 -25.89
N ARG A 23 -13.38 5.55 -26.36
CA ARG A 23 -14.02 4.52 -25.54
C ARG A 23 -12.94 3.52 -25.13
N ARG A 24 -12.41 3.69 -23.92
CA ARG A 24 -11.53 2.72 -23.29
C ARG A 24 -12.38 1.51 -22.90
N ASN A 25 -12.26 0.43 -23.66
CA ASN A 25 -12.82 -0.86 -23.28
C ASN A 25 -12.11 -1.34 -22.01
N PHE A 26 -12.82 -1.34 -20.89
CA PHE A 26 -12.34 -1.87 -19.62
C PHE A 26 -12.51 -3.39 -19.61
N SER A 27 -11.43 -4.13 -19.87
CA SER A 27 -11.32 -5.50 -19.41
C SER A 27 -11.07 -5.47 -17.89
N SER A 28 -11.97 -6.10 -17.13
CA SER A 28 -11.99 -6.07 -15.69
C SER A 28 -10.94 -6.99 -15.08
N ILE A 29 -9.74 -6.45 -14.82
CA ILE A 29 -8.93 -6.88 -13.68
C ILE A 29 -8.93 -5.68 -12.74
N ARG A 30 -9.76 -5.75 -11.69
CA ARG A 30 -9.83 -4.69 -10.67
C ARG A 30 -8.49 -4.66 -9.94
N GLN A 31 -7.59 -3.79 -10.40
CA GLN A 31 -6.39 -3.45 -9.65
C GLN A 31 -6.80 -2.93 -8.26
N PRO A 32 -6.06 -3.27 -7.19
CA PRO A 32 -6.30 -2.74 -5.85
C PRO A 32 -6.44 -1.22 -5.92
N LYS A 33 -7.63 -0.70 -5.57
CA LYS A 33 -7.83 0.75 -5.54
C LYS A 33 -7.25 1.27 -4.23
N VAL A 34 -5.96 1.60 -4.24
CA VAL A 34 -5.29 2.24 -3.10
C VAL A 34 -6.02 3.55 -2.76
N ILE A 35 -6.73 3.56 -1.63
CA ILE A 35 -7.38 4.77 -1.10
C ILE A 35 -6.36 5.50 -0.24
N THR A 36 -5.91 6.66 -0.72
CA THR A 36 -4.99 7.55 0.00
C THR A 36 -5.70 8.63 0.82
N ASP A 37 -7.04 8.69 0.76
CA ASP A 37 -7.85 9.64 1.52
C ASP A 37 -7.90 9.26 3.01
N THR A 38 -7.24 10.09 3.84
CA THR A 38 -7.10 9.87 5.28
C THR A 38 -8.41 10.01 6.05
N SER A 39 -9.40 10.73 5.51
CA SER A 39 -10.72 10.91 6.15
C SER A 39 -11.48 9.58 6.28
N ARG A 40 -11.13 8.61 5.43
CA ARG A 40 -11.77 7.29 5.38
C ARG A 40 -11.20 6.29 6.38
N TYR A 41 -10.23 6.68 7.20
CA TYR A 41 -9.61 5.79 8.18
C TYR A 41 -10.64 5.09 9.09
N LYS A 42 -11.54 5.87 9.70
CA LYS A 42 -12.56 5.35 10.62
C LYS A 42 -13.52 4.39 9.92
N GLU A 43 -13.91 4.71 8.69
CA GLU A 43 -14.77 3.86 7.85
C GLU A 43 -14.05 2.53 7.55
N ILE A 44 -12.82 2.60 7.04
CA ILE A 44 -12.05 1.41 6.65
C ILE A 44 -11.82 0.51 7.86
N ARG A 45 -11.31 1.07 8.95
CA ARG A 45 -10.97 0.32 10.17
C ARG A 45 -12.20 -0.31 10.82
N ASN A 46 -13.31 0.41 10.93
CA ASN A 46 -14.42 -0.01 11.78
C ASN A 46 -15.57 -0.66 11.00
N GLN A 47 -15.64 -0.49 9.68
CA GLN A 47 -16.78 -0.94 8.88
C GLN A 47 -16.39 -1.81 7.69
N LEU A 48 -15.26 -1.53 7.03
CA LEU A 48 -14.89 -2.24 5.79
C LEU A 48 -13.92 -3.39 6.00
N TRP A 49 -13.15 -3.39 7.09
CA TRP A 49 -12.31 -4.52 7.44
C TRP A 49 -13.12 -5.55 8.24
N SER A 50 -13.24 -6.77 7.72
CA SER A 50 -14.13 -7.79 8.26
C SER A 50 -13.62 -8.49 9.52
N ASP A 51 -12.30 -8.50 9.75
CA ASP A 51 -11.67 -9.21 10.86
C ASP A 51 -11.07 -8.23 11.88
N ASN A 52 -11.85 -7.90 12.90
CA ASN A 52 -11.45 -6.97 13.95
C ASN A 52 -10.22 -7.43 14.73
N ASP A 53 -9.95 -8.73 14.84
CA ASP A 53 -8.82 -9.24 15.61
C ASP A 53 -7.49 -8.93 14.93
N GLN A 54 -7.47 -8.95 13.60
CA GLN A 54 -6.27 -8.65 12.80
C GLN A 54 -5.90 -7.17 12.78
N ILE A 55 -6.79 -6.27 13.20
CA ILE A 55 -6.55 -4.82 13.22
C ILE A 55 -6.53 -4.23 14.63
N LYS A 56 -6.55 -5.05 15.69
CA LYS A 56 -6.49 -4.58 17.08
C LYS A 56 -5.25 -3.73 17.40
N HIS A 57 -4.15 -3.95 16.69
CA HIS A 57 -2.91 -3.18 16.85
C HIS A 57 -2.95 -1.83 16.11
N PHE A 58 -3.93 -1.60 15.23
CA PHE A 58 -4.13 -0.29 14.61
C PHE A 58 -4.69 0.68 15.65
N PRO A 59 -4.27 1.96 15.62
CA PRO A 59 -4.82 2.95 16.53
C PRO A 59 -6.33 3.11 16.30
N ASN A 60 -7.13 3.38 17.34
CA ASN A 60 -8.59 3.52 17.15
C ASN A 60 -8.95 4.73 16.26
N GLU A 61 -8.13 5.78 16.32
CA GLU A 61 -8.21 6.98 15.53
C GLU A 61 -6.81 7.38 15.08
N ILE A 62 -6.68 8.13 13.98
CA ILE A 62 -5.39 8.74 13.63
C ILE A 62 -4.98 9.65 14.79
N PRO A 63 -3.80 9.45 15.41
CA PRO A 63 -3.35 10.29 16.50
C PRO A 63 -3.32 11.76 16.07
N THR A 64 -3.78 12.67 16.94
CA THR A 64 -3.85 14.11 16.62
C THR A 64 -2.49 14.75 16.36
N ASP A 65 -1.43 14.14 16.89
CA ASP A 65 -0.03 14.53 16.70
C ASP A 65 0.63 13.85 15.48
N ALA A 66 -0.10 13.00 14.75
CA ALA A 66 0.43 12.30 13.59
C ALA A 66 0.67 13.25 12.41
N LYS A 67 1.79 13.03 11.72
CA LYS A 67 2.16 13.73 10.49
C LYS A 67 2.31 12.73 9.36
N ASP A 68 2.31 13.23 8.12
CA ASP A 68 2.55 12.44 6.90
C ASP A 68 1.75 11.14 6.91
N VAL A 69 0.43 11.26 7.08
CA VAL A 69 -0.46 10.11 7.18
C VAL A 69 -0.83 9.64 5.78
N HIS A 70 -0.55 8.38 5.48
CA HIS A 70 -0.92 7.72 4.24
C HIS A 70 -1.70 6.45 4.55
N ILE A 71 -2.76 6.21 3.80
CA ILE A 71 -3.56 4.99 3.90
C ILE A 71 -3.45 4.25 2.57
N ALA A 72 -3.44 2.93 2.66
CA ALA A 72 -3.64 2.04 1.53
C ALA A 72 -4.62 0.95 1.96
N TYR A 73 -5.64 0.71 1.14
CA TYR A 73 -6.64 -0.32 1.40
C TYR A 73 -7.06 -0.95 0.09
N SER A 74 -7.21 -2.27 0.11
CA SER A 74 -7.92 -3.01 -0.92
C SER A 74 -8.96 -3.91 -0.26
N PRO A 75 -10.25 -3.80 -0.67
CA PRO A 75 -11.26 -4.75 -0.22
C PRO A 75 -10.96 -6.14 -0.77
N GLU A 76 -11.63 -7.15 -0.21
CA GLU A 76 -11.52 -8.53 -0.70
C GLU A 76 -11.82 -8.62 -2.20
N SER A 77 -10.81 -9.05 -2.95
CA SER A 77 -10.87 -9.28 -4.38
C SER A 77 -10.05 -10.52 -4.69
N GLN A 78 -10.69 -11.53 -5.29
CA GLN A 78 -10.04 -12.81 -5.64
C GLN A 78 -9.36 -13.51 -4.44
N GLY A 79 -9.89 -13.32 -3.22
CA GLY A 79 -9.37 -13.94 -2.00
C GLY A 79 -8.32 -13.12 -1.25
N SER A 80 -7.84 -12.00 -1.83
CA SER A 80 -6.87 -11.13 -1.17
C SER A 80 -7.47 -9.77 -0.76
N SER A 81 -6.97 -9.23 0.35
CA SER A 81 -7.29 -7.89 0.85
C SER A 81 -6.15 -7.38 1.72
N PHE A 82 -5.96 -6.07 1.73
CA PHE A 82 -4.97 -5.45 2.61
C PHE A 82 -5.46 -4.14 3.20
N PHE A 83 -4.90 -3.82 4.35
CA PHE A 83 -5.05 -2.52 4.98
C PHE A 83 -3.71 -2.10 5.56
N GLN A 84 -3.25 -0.90 5.19
CA GLN A 84 -2.00 -0.32 5.65
C GLN A 84 -2.20 1.16 5.98
N ILE A 85 -1.63 1.60 7.10
CA ILE A 85 -1.52 3.02 7.45
C ILE A 85 -0.08 3.34 7.84
N ARG A 86 0.49 4.32 7.16
CA ARG A 86 1.80 4.91 7.46
C ARG A 86 1.59 6.27 8.10
N LEU A 87 2.31 6.54 9.19
CA LEU A 87 2.27 7.82 9.87
C LEU A 87 3.58 8.10 10.60
N LYS A 88 3.88 9.38 10.79
CA LYS A 88 4.99 9.86 11.62
C LYS A 88 4.49 10.35 12.96
N GLN A 89 5.26 10.12 14.02
CA GLN A 89 5.01 10.65 15.36
C GLN A 89 6.29 11.19 15.98
N GLN A 90 6.20 11.69 17.22
CA GLN A 90 7.37 12.10 17.98
C GLN A 90 8.38 10.94 18.12
N PRO A 91 9.69 11.18 17.98
CA PRO A 91 10.72 10.14 18.05
C PRO A 91 10.60 9.26 19.29
N GLU A 92 10.35 9.86 20.46
CA GLU A 92 10.23 9.15 21.74
C GLU A 92 9.06 8.16 21.74
N LYS A 93 7.96 8.51 21.05
CA LYS A 93 6.79 7.65 20.89
C LYS A 93 7.08 6.49 19.95
N ILE A 94 7.82 6.73 18.87
CA ILE A 94 8.23 5.69 17.91
C ILE A 94 9.20 4.70 18.55
N GLU A 95 10.18 5.18 19.33
CA GLU A 95 11.08 4.31 20.09
C GLU A 95 10.31 3.45 21.08
N LYS A 96 9.34 4.03 21.81
CA LYS A 96 8.48 3.26 22.72
C LYS A 96 7.67 2.20 21.99
N LEU A 97 7.07 2.55 20.85
CA LEU A 97 6.32 1.59 20.01
C LEU A 97 7.23 0.49 19.49
N LEU A 98 8.46 0.81 19.08
CA LEU A 98 9.45 -0.18 18.64
C LEU A 98 9.77 -1.18 19.76
N SER A 99 10.06 -0.69 20.96
CA SER A 99 10.29 -1.57 22.13
C SER A 99 9.09 -2.46 22.43
N GLN A 100 7.87 -1.92 22.38
CA GLN A 100 6.62 -2.66 22.62
C GLN A 100 6.38 -3.74 21.56
N TYR A 101 6.55 -3.42 20.28
CA TYR A 101 6.29 -4.39 19.22
C TYR A 101 7.41 -5.41 19.09
N ARG A 102 8.66 -5.06 19.40
CA ARG A 102 9.77 -6.04 19.45
C ARG A 102 9.55 -7.12 20.50
N SER A 103 8.88 -6.82 21.62
CA SER A 103 8.63 -7.81 22.68
C SER A 103 7.44 -8.73 22.37
N SER A 104 6.52 -8.31 21.50
CA SER A 104 5.31 -9.06 21.13
C SER A 104 5.37 -9.72 19.75
N ALA A 105 6.31 -9.33 18.89
CA ALA A 105 6.47 -9.89 17.55
C ALA A 105 6.94 -11.35 17.58
N LYS A 106 6.28 -12.19 16.78
CA LYS A 106 6.63 -13.59 16.55
C LYS A 106 7.73 -13.76 15.50
N HIS A 107 7.78 -12.87 14.51
CA HIS A 107 8.83 -12.82 13.48
C HIS A 107 9.34 -11.39 13.30
N LYS A 108 10.61 -11.27 12.89
CA LYS A 108 11.30 -9.99 12.72
C LYS A 108 12.12 -10.01 11.43
N TYR A 109 11.99 -8.96 10.62
CA TYR A 109 12.75 -8.76 9.39
C TYR A 109 13.30 -7.33 9.31
N ARG A 110 14.18 -7.07 8.34
CA ARG A 110 14.72 -5.75 8.02
C ARG A 110 14.56 -5.45 6.54
N GLY A 111 13.92 -4.32 6.23
CA GLY A 111 13.54 -3.95 4.86
C GLY A 111 12.80 -5.06 4.11
N GLY A 112 12.75 -4.98 2.79
CA GLY A 112 12.17 -6.02 1.94
C GLY A 112 10.64 -6.00 1.88
N ASN A 113 10.06 -7.00 1.23
CA ASN A 113 8.62 -7.25 1.17
C ASN A 113 8.29 -8.72 1.42
N THR A 114 7.01 -9.08 1.32
CA THR A 114 6.54 -10.45 1.56
C THR A 114 7.28 -11.53 0.75
N ASN A 115 7.67 -11.23 -0.50
CA ASN A 115 8.42 -12.17 -1.34
C ASN A 115 9.85 -12.37 -0.84
N ASP A 116 10.47 -11.33 -0.29
CA ASP A 116 11.80 -11.44 0.31
C ASP A 116 11.73 -12.27 1.60
N HIS A 117 10.71 -12.04 2.43
CA HIS A 117 10.57 -12.65 3.75
C HIS A 117 10.19 -14.12 3.71
N ILE A 118 9.25 -14.50 2.84
CA ILE A 118 8.79 -15.89 2.72
C ILE A 118 9.89 -16.83 2.22
N ASN A 119 10.84 -16.31 1.43
CA ASN A 119 11.95 -17.06 0.86
C ASN A 119 13.12 -17.26 1.85
N GLN A 120 13.06 -16.68 3.06
CA GLN A 120 14.03 -16.92 4.10
C GLN A 120 13.76 -18.25 4.83
N PRO A 121 14.76 -18.85 5.51
CA PRO A 121 14.55 -20.03 6.34
C PRO A 121 13.48 -19.75 7.42
N ASN A 122 12.43 -20.57 7.46
CA ASN A 122 11.25 -20.37 8.32
C ASN A 122 10.56 -19.00 8.11
N GLY A 123 10.67 -18.47 6.89
CA GLY A 123 10.01 -17.27 6.45
C GLY A 123 8.49 -17.36 6.56
N VAL A 124 7.87 -16.23 6.90
CA VAL A 124 6.42 -16.08 6.91
C VAL A 124 6.02 -14.90 6.01
N PRO A 125 4.84 -14.95 5.38
CA PRO A 125 4.36 -13.84 4.58
C PRO A 125 4.13 -12.59 5.43
N THR A 126 4.50 -11.44 4.89
CA THR A 126 4.26 -10.12 5.47
C THR A 126 3.36 -9.31 4.53
N THR A 127 3.61 -8.01 4.42
CA THR A 127 2.96 -7.10 3.47
C THR A 127 3.95 -6.60 2.41
N PHE A 128 3.42 -5.97 1.37
CA PHE A 128 4.16 -5.05 0.51
C PHE A 128 4.07 -3.62 1.07
N PHE A 129 4.97 -2.72 0.66
CA PHE A 129 4.96 -1.33 1.12
C PHE A 129 3.99 -0.47 0.27
N TYR A 130 2.69 -0.72 0.40
CA TYR A 130 1.64 -0.04 -0.39
C TYR A 130 1.52 1.46 -0.16
N THR A 131 1.93 1.95 1.00
CA THR A 131 1.99 3.39 1.29
C THR A 131 3.34 4.02 0.92
N SER A 132 4.21 3.31 0.19
CA SER A 132 5.50 3.83 -0.26
C SER A 132 5.33 4.94 -1.29
N ASP A 133 6.26 5.89 -1.28
CA ASP A 133 6.40 6.89 -2.34
C ASP A 133 7.16 6.32 -3.56
N SER A 134 7.68 5.09 -3.46
CA SER A 134 8.39 4.35 -4.50
C SER A 134 7.50 3.30 -5.18
N HIS A 135 7.73 3.07 -6.47
CA HIS A 135 7.07 2.03 -7.26
C HIS A 135 7.49 0.59 -6.92
N THR A 136 8.51 0.40 -6.07
CA THR A 136 9.06 -0.94 -5.77
C THR A 136 8.28 -1.71 -4.70
N GLU A 137 7.31 -1.07 -4.03
CA GLU A 137 6.47 -1.66 -2.95
C GLU A 137 7.27 -2.49 -1.92
N SER A 138 8.51 -2.07 -1.63
CA SER A 138 9.42 -2.77 -0.72
C SER A 138 9.94 -1.81 0.34
N PHE A 139 10.04 -2.28 1.59
CA PHE A 139 10.53 -1.48 2.69
C PHE A 139 12.04 -1.23 2.58
N PRO A 140 12.51 0.00 2.78
CA PRO A 140 13.94 0.28 2.92
C PRO A 140 14.58 -0.52 4.07
N PRO A 141 15.88 -0.85 4.02
CA PRO A 141 16.58 -1.57 5.08
C PRO A 141 16.55 -0.92 6.47
N SER A 142 16.19 0.36 6.55
CA SER A 142 16.01 1.10 7.80
C SER A 142 14.74 0.75 8.58
N TYR A 143 13.80 0.02 7.96
CA TYR A 143 12.60 -0.46 8.64
C TYR A 143 12.86 -1.80 9.33
N GLU A 144 12.37 -1.92 10.55
CA GLU A 144 12.16 -3.19 11.23
C GLU A 144 10.72 -3.64 11.05
N ILE A 145 10.54 -4.80 10.42
CA ILE A 145 9.24 -5.40 10.16
C ILE A 145 8.98 -6.42 11.25
N LEU A 146 7.92 -6.18 12.02
CA LEU A 146 7.57 -6.91 13.22
C LEU A 146 6.21 -7.58 13.00
N VAL A 147 6.24 -8.88 12.77
CA VAL A 147 5.04 -9.69 12.51
C VAL A 147 4.46 -10.14 13.84
N LEU A 148 3.23 -9.71 14.15
CA LEU A 148 2.58 -10.01 15.43
C LEU A 148 1.92 -11.38 15.40
N ASN A 149 1.32 -11.74 14.26
CA ASN A 149 0.81 -13.07 14.04
C ASN A 149 0.72 -13.39 12.54
N THR A 150 0.72 -14.68 12.26
CA THR A 150 0.43 -15.25 10.95
C THR A 150 -0.44 -16.48 11.13
N GLU A 151 -1.29 -16.74 10.16
CA GLU A 151 -2.12 -17.94 10.12
C GLU A 151 -2.03 -18.54 8.72
N ASP A 152 -1.38 -19.71 8.63
CA ASP A 152 -1.33 -20.50 7.40
C ASP A 152 -2.67 -21.21 7.22
N LYS A 153 -3.44 -20.80 6.20
CA LYS A 153 -4.68 -21.46 5.78
C LYS A 153 -4.45 -22.32 4.54
N GLY A 154 -3.19 -22.61 4.25
CA GLY A 154 -2.80 -23.41 3.13
C GLY A 154 -3.07 -24.90 3.30
N ARG A 155 -2.78 -25.64 2.23
CA ARG A 155 -2.92 -27.10 2.21
C ARG A 155 -1.57 -27.78 2.48
N PRO A 156 -1.55 -29.02 2.99
CA PRO A 156 -0.30 -29.77 3.17
C PRO A 156 0.56 -29.79 1.90
N GLY A 157 1.84 -29.48 2.04
CA GLY A 157 2.80 -29.36 0.93
C GLY A 157 2.78 -28.00 0.19
N PHE A 158 1.85 -27.10 0.52
CA PHE A 158 1.72 -25.76 -0.05
C PHE A 158 1.49 -24.73 1.05
N LYS A 159 2.44 -24.63 1.99
CA LYS A 159 2.36 -23.63 3.06
C LYS A 159 2.22 -22.23 2.47
N TRP A 160 1.45 -21.38 3.13
CA TRP A 160 1.27 -19.97 2.78
C TRP A 160 0.56 -19.71 1.45
N ASN A 161 -0.03 -20.71 0.80
CA ASN A 161 -0.80 -20.46 -0.42
C ASN A 161 -2.13 -19.72 -0.15
N HIS A 162 -2.60 -19.74 1.10
CA HIS A 162 -3.63 -18.88 1.65
C HIS A 162 -3.28 -18.56 3.10
N GLY A 163 -3.79 -17.44 3.62
CA GLY A 163 -3.57 -17.10 5.00
C GLY A 163 -3.89 -15.66 5.34
N ASN A 164 -3.44 -15.28 6.52
CA ASN A 164 -3.39 -13.89 6.92
C ASN A 164 -2.14 -13.63 7.73
N SER A 165 -1.72 -12.37 7.75
CA SER A 165 -0.71 -11.90 8.66
C SER A 165 -0.96 -10.43 8.99
N TYR A 166 -0.43 -10.00 10.13
CA TYR A 166 -0.52 -8.61 10.52
C TYR A 166 0.64 -8.20 11.42
N GLY A 167 0.92 -6.91 11.42
CA GLY A 167 1.93 -6.33 12.30
C GLY A 167 2.27 -4.90 11.97
N VAL A 168 3.52 -4.53 12.25
CA VAL A 168 4.03 -3.17 12.03
C VAL A 168 5.37 -3.19 11.32
N ALA A 169 5.69 -2.12 10.61
CA ALA A 169 7.06 -1.81 10.18
C ALA A 169 7.45 -0.44 10.76
N ILE A 170 8.60 -0.34 11.41
CA ILE A 170 9.02 0.86 12.14
C ILE A 170 10.38 1.33 11.64
N ASN A 171 10.50 2.63 11.37
CA ASN A 171 11.76 3.30 11.05
C ASN A 171 11.97 4.44 12.05
N THR A 172 12.91 4.25 12.98
CA THR A 172 13.20 5.23 14.04
C THR A 172 13.87 6.49 13.50
N PHE A 173 14.72 6.37 12.48
CA PHE A 173 15.38 7.52 11.84
C PHE A 173 14.37 8.48 11.20
N ALA A 174 13.31 7.92 10.59
CA ALA A 174 12.23 8.70 10.00
C ALA A 174 11.11 9.05 11.00
N SER A 175 11.20 8.55 12.24
CA SER A 175 10.13 8.62 13.25
C SER A 175 8.77 8.16 12.68
N GLU A 176 8.79 7.02 12.00
CA GLU A 176 7.67 6.52 11.22
C GLU A 176 7.28 5.10 11.63
N ILE A 177 5.98 4.83 11.61
CA ILE A 177 5.40 3.51 11.77
C ILE A 177 4.38 3.24 10.67
N VAL A 178 4.39 2.00 10.20
CA VAL A 178 3.43 1.46 9.24
C VAL A 178 2.70 0.31 9.93
N TYR A 179 1.40 0.42 10.11
CA TYR A 179 0.55 -0.67 10.57
C TYR A 179 0.00 -1.39 9.35
N TRP A 180 -0.02 -2.72 9.37
CA TRP A 180 -0.52 -3.50 8.25
C TRP A 180 -1.31 -4.73 8.70
N SER A 181 -2.24 -5.14 7.84
CA SER A 181 -3.00 -6.37 7.90
C SER A 181 -3.22 -6.89 6.48
N GLU A 182 -2.99 -8.18 6.27
CA GLU A 182 -2.98 -8.83 4.97
C GLU A 182 -3.77 -10.13 5.02
N LYS A 183 -4.49 -10.41 3.94
CA LYS A 183 -5.15 -11.69 3.67
C LYS A 183 -4.91 -12.06 2.21
N TRP A 184 -4.66 -13.33 1.96
CA TRP A 184 -4.47 -13.90 0.63
C TRP A 184 -4.95 -15.35 0.56
#